data_AF-A0A5P9F7X6-F1
#
_entry.id   AF-A0A5P9F7X6-F1
#
_cell.length_a   1.000
_cell.length_b   1.000
_cell.length_c   1.000
_cell.angle_alpha   90.00
_cell.angle_beta   90.00
_cell.angle_gamma   90.00
#
_symmetry.space_group_name_H-M   'P 1'
#
loop_
_entity.id
_entity.type
_entity.pdbx_description
1 polymer ?
#
loop_
_entity_poly.entity_id
_entity_poly.type
_entity_poly.pdbx_seq_one_letter_code
_entity_poly.pdbx_strand_id
1 'polypeptide(L)'
;MREEREKTGYSQSKFAAMLELSDRAYKNYELGKREPPLSVVADFSSKFGVDLRWLVFGDETQPKDIQLIDLAGKTSDATYALATSEGPPLGMKSYSKFFRYVLEQSFSKGSPPSEEATAVYALMRGDDD
;
A
#
# COMPACT_ATOMS: atom_id res chain seq x y z
N MET A 1 1.04 -14.28 -12.19
CA MET A 1 1.79 -14.56 -13.45
C MET A 1 0.89 -14.83 -14.64
N ARG A 2 -0.01 -15.84 -14.60
CA ARG A 2 -0.90 -16.17 -15.74
C ARG A 2 -1.76 -15.00 -16.20
N GLU A 3 -2.53 -14.43 -15.28
CA GLU A 3 -3.44 -13.32 -15.57
C GLU A 3 -2.69 -12.15 -16.23
N GLU A 4 -1.52 -11.83 -15.70
CA GLU A 4 -0.71 -10.74 -16.23
C GLU A 4 -0.13 -11.05 -17.62
N ARG A 5 0.30 -12.29 -17.88
CA ARG A 5 0.66 -12.70 -19.23
C ARG A 5 -0.52 -12.55 -20.18
N GLU A 6 -1.71 -12.97 -19.79
CA GLU A 6 -2.91 -12.95 -20.65
C GLU A 6 -3.26 -11.52 -21.10
N LYS A 7 -3.04 -10.51 -20.26
CA LYS A 7 -3.20 -9.09 -20.62
C LYS A 7 -2.29 -8.64 -21.77
N THR A 8 -1.12 -9.26 -21.93
CA THR A 8 -0.18 -8.94 -23.03
C THR A 8 -0.53 -9.61 -24.37
N GLY A 9 -1.41 -10.62 -24.35
CA GLY A 9 -1.70 -11.48 -25.52
C GLY A 9 -0.54 -12.42 -25.93
N TYR A 10 0.54 -12.51 -25.15
CA TYR A 10 1.67 -13.38 -25.47
C TYR A 10 1.47 -14.83 -25.01
N SER A 11 2.11 -15.75 -25.73
CA SER A 11 2.11 -17.17 -25.39
C SER A 11 2.97 -17.48 -24.16
N GLN A 12 2.72 -18.63 -23.54
CA GLN A 12 3.54 -19.14 -22.42
C GLN A 12 5.02 -19.27 -22.83
N SER A 13 5.31 -19.79 -24.03
CA SER A 13 6.68 -19.94 -24.53
C SER A 13 7.38 -18.60 -24.73
N LYS A 14 6.65 -17.56 -25.17
CA LYS A 14 7.22 -16.21 -25.30
C LYS A 14 7.62 -15.63 -23.95
N PHE A 15 6.79 -15.80 -22.93
CA PHE A 15 7.13 -15.39 -21.56
C PHE A 15 8.25 -16.23 -20.95
N ALA A 16 8.26 -17.54 -21.18
CA ALA A 16 9.34 -18.42 -20.75
C ALA A 16 10.68 -17.96 -21.32
N ALA A 17 10.73 -17.64 -22.62
CA ALA A 17 11.93 -17.09 -23.26
C ALA A 17 12.36 -15.74 -22.69
N MET A 18 11.43 -14.81 -22.43
CA MET A 18 11.72 -13.50 -21.84
C MET A 18 12.29 -13.58 -20.42
N LEU A 19 11.93 -14.63 -19.68
CA LEU A 19 12.40 -14.93 -18.32
C LEU A 19 13.56 -15.93 -18.30
N GLU A 20 14.06 -16.35 -19.46
CA GLU A 20 15.13 -17.34 -19.60
C GLU A 20 14.82 -18.67 -18.89
N LEU A 21 13.54 -19.07 -18.93
CA LEU A 21 13.02 -20.31 -18.36
C LEU A 21 12.70 -21.35 -19.45
N SER A 22 12.69 -22.62 -19.06
CA SER A 22 12.07 -23.64 -19.91
C SER A 22 10.55 -23.45 -19.97
N ASP A 23 9.95 -23.71 -21.14
CA ASP A 23 8.49 -23.71 -21.34
C ASP A 23 7.77 -24.56 -20.28
N ARG A 24 8.35 -25.72 -19.94
CA ARG A 24 7.81 -26.61 -18.92
C ARG A 24 7.80 -25.96 -17.54
N ALA A 25 8.86 -25.27 -17.15
CA ALA A 25 8.93 -24.60 -15.85
C ALA A 25 7.87 -23.50 -15.75
N TYR A 26 7.84 -22.60 -16.74
CA TYR A 26 6.87 -21.50 -16.77
C TYR A 26 5.42 -22.01 -16.78
N LYS A 27 5.12 -23.02 -17.59
CA LYS A 27 3.80 -23.68 -17.61
C LYS A 27 3.42 -24.29 -16.26
N ASN A 28 4.36 -24.92 -15.55
CA ASN A 28 4.09 -25.47 -14.22
C ASN A 28 3.80 -24.38 -13.19
N TYR A 29 4.47 -23.22 -13.29
CA TYR A 29 4.20 -22.06 -12.44
C TYR A 29 2.79 -21.52 -12.70
N GLU A 30 2.41 -21.29 -13.97
CA GLU A 30 1.06 -20.79 -14.29
C GLU A 30 -0.07 -21.76 -13.92
N LEU A 31 0.21 -23.06 -13.87
CA LEU A 31 -0.77 -24.09 -13.48
C LEU A 31 -0.82 -24.33 -11.96
N GLY A 32 0.01 -23.65 -11.16
CA GLY A 32 0.12 -23.91 -9.72
C GLY A 32 0.67 -25.30 -9.38
N LYS A 33 1.27 -26.00 -10.35
CA LYS A 33 1.87 -27.33 -10.13
C LYS A 33 3.20 -27.26 -9.39
N ARG A 34 3.84 -26.09 -9.43
CA ARG A 34 5.10 -25.79 -8.76
C ARG A 34 5.10 -24.30 -8.42
N GLU A 35 5.55 -23.96 -7.22
CA GLU A 35 5.80 -22.57 -6.85
C GLU A 35 7.00 -22.00 -7.63
N PRO A 36 6.89 -20.82 -8.24
CA PRO A 36 8.03 -20.12 -8.81
C PRO A 36 9.00 -19.69 -7.69
N PRO A 37 10.32 -19.85 -7.87
CA PRO A 37 11.30 -19.27 -6.98
C PRO A 37 11.11 -17.75 -6.87
N LEU A 38 11.39 -17.15 -5.71
CA LEU A 38 11.28 -15.71 -5.50
C LEU A 38 12.06 -14.90 -6.55
N SER A 39 13.23 -15.39 -6.99
CA SER A 39 14.02 -14.76 -8.04
C SER A 39 13.26 -14.66 -9.38
N VAL A 40 12.45 -15.67 -9.73
CA VAL A 40 11.62 -15.67 -10.94
C VAL A 40 10.47 -14.66 -10.79
N VAL A 41 9.86 -14.59 -9.61
CA VAL A 41 8.77 -13.63 -9.35
C VAL A 41 9.30 -12.19 -9.37
N ALA A 42 10.48 -11.95 -8.78
CA ALA A 42 11.15 -10.65 -8.80
C ALA A 42 11.55 -10.24 -10.22
N ASP A 43 12.10 -11.17 -11.01
CA ASP A 43 12.45 -10.91 -12.41
C ASP A 43 11.20 -10.58 -13.24
N PHE A 44 10.11 -11.34 -13.08
CA PHE A 44 8.81 -11.05 -13.69
C PHE A 44 8.30 -9.65 -13.32
N SER A 45 8.33 -9.31 -12.02
CA SER A 45 7.93 -7.98 -11.53
C SER A 45 8.73 -6.87 -12.23
N SER A 46 10.06 -7.01 -12.26
CA SER A 46 10.96 -6.00 -12.83
C SER A 46 10.81 -5.84 -14.34
N LYS A 47 10.69 -6.94 -15.09
CA LYS A 47 10.63 -6.94 -16.57
C LYS A 47 9.29 -6.47 -17.10
N PHE A 48 8.20 -6.76 -16.38
CA PHE A 48 6.84 -6.48 -16.85
C PHE A 48 6.15 -5.35 -16.10
N GLY A 49 6.80 -4.75 -15.09
CA GLY A 49 6.24 -3.62 -14.32
C GLY A 49 5.06 -4.02 -13.42
N VAL A 50 5.11 -5.24 -12.89
CA VAL A 50 4.00 -5.85 -12.16
C VAL A 50 4.29 -5.80 -10.67
N ASP A 51 3.30 -5.43 -9.86
CA ASP A 51 3.47 -5.36 -8.41
C ASP A 51 3.88 -6.73 -7.84
N LEU A 52 5.07 -6.78 -7.22
CA LEU A 52 5.61 -7.98 -6.59
C LEU A 52 4.71 -8.51 -5.46
N ARG A 53 4.12 -7.62 -4.68
CA ARG A 53 3.18 -7.98 -3.61
C ARG A 53 1.97 -8.69 -4.21
N TRP A 54 1.40 -8.13 -5.26
CA TRP A 54 0.26 -8.75 -5.95
C TRP A 54 0.63 -10.10 -6.58
N LEU A 55 1.85 -10.25 -7.12
CA LEU A 55 2.29 -11.55 -7.64
C LEU A 55 2.37 -12.65 -6.58
N VAL A 56 2.62 -12.29 -5.31
CA VAL A 56 2.76 -13.22 -4.19
C VAL A 56 1.43 -13.49 -3.49
N PHE A 57 0.63 -12.44 -3.27
CA PHE A 57 -0.57 -12.50 -2.44
C PHE A 57 -1.88 -12.40 -3.24
N GLY A 58 -1.82 -12.09 -4.54
CA GLY A 58 -3.00 -11.77 -5.33
C GLY A 58 -3.77 -10.59 -4.74
N ASP A 59 -5.09 -10.69 -4.74
CA ASP A 59 -6.00 -9.71 -4.14
C ASP A 59 -6.25 -9.96 -2.64
N GLU A 60 -5.52 -10.89 -2.02
CA GLU A 60 -5.71 -11.20 -0.60
C GLU A 60 -5.23 -10.04 0.28
N THR A 61 -6.13 -9.55 1.12
CA THR A 61 -5.80 -8.56 2.15
C THR A 61 -4.82 -9.15 3.16
N GLN A 62 -3.71 -8.47 3.42
CA GLN A 62 -2.71 -8.91 4.38
C GLN A 62 -2.94 -8.27 5.75
N PRO A 63 -2.42 -8.85 6.84
CA PRO A 63 -2.54 -8.29 8.18
C PRO A 63 -2.09 -6.82 8.29
N LYS A 64 -1.07 -6.42 7.52
CA LYS A 64 -0.60 -5.03 7.47
C LYS A 64 -1.62 -4.06 6.87
N ASP A 65 -2.43 -4.52 5.93
CA ASP A 65 -3.47 -3.70 5.32
C ASP A 65 -4.58 -3.42 6.35
N ILE A 66 -4.95 -4.45 7.13
CA ILE A 66 -5.91 -4.31 8.24
C ILE A 66 -5.38 -3.32 9.30
N GLN A 67 -4.10 -3.42 9.66
CA GLN A 67 -3.47 -2.49 10.61
C GLN A 67 -3.48 -1.04 10.11
N LEU A 68 -3.23 -0.83 8.80
CA LEU A 68 -3.27 0.50 8.20
C LEU A 68 -4.70 1.06 8.20
N ILE A 69 -5.71 0.23 7.93
CA ILE A 69 -7.13 0.63 7.99
C ILE A 69 -7.52 1.06 9.41
N ASP A 70 -7.15 0.26 10.42
CA ASP A 70 -7.41 0.59 11.83
C ASP A 70 -6.70 1.88 12.26
N LEU A 71 -5.43 2.04 11.86
CA LEU A 71 -4.67 3.26 12.13
C LEU A 71 -5.31 4.49 11.47
N ALA A 72 -5.78 4.37 10.23
CA ALA A 72 -6.48 5.44 9.53
C ALA A 72 -7.82 5.79 10.21
N GLY A 73 -8.56 4.79 10.70
CA GLY A 73 -9.78 5.01 11.48
C GLY A 73 -9.51 5.80 12.77
N LYS A 74 -8.54 5.34 13.57
CA LYS A 74 -8.11 6.04 14.80
C LYS A 74 -7.59 7.45 14.53
N THR A 75 -6.88 7.63 13.41
CA THR A 75 -6.41 8.95 12.98
C THR A 75 -7.57 9.87 12.65
N SER A 76 -8.58 9.36 11.93
CA SER A 76 -9.77 10.13 11.58
C SER A 76 -10.49 10.62 12.83
N ASP A 77 -10.73 9.73 13.79
CA ASP A 77 -11.39 10.07 15.06
C ASP A 77 -10.62 11.15 15.83
N ALA A 78 -9.30 10.98 15.97
CA ALA A 78 -8.44 11.92 16.67
C ALA A 78 -8.40 13.30 15.99
N THR A 79 -8.23 13.34 14.66
CA THR A 79 -8.14 14.60 13.93
C THR A 79 -9.49 15.31 13.85
N TYR A 80 -10.59 14.56 13.74
CA TYR A 80 -11.93 15.12 13.74
C TYR A 80 -12.30 15.74 15.08
N ALA A 81 -12.01 15.04 16.18
CA ALA A 81 -12.24 15.54 17.53
C ALA A 81 -11.53 16.88 17.76
N LEU A 82 -10.28 17.03 17.35
CA LEU A 82 -9.53 18.29 17.50
C LEU A 82 -9.96 19.38 16.51
N ALA A 83 -10.23 19.03 15.26
CA ALA A 83 -10.68 20.00 14.26
C ALA A 83 -12.07 20.60 14.58
N THR A 84 -12.81 19.98 15.51
CA THR A 84 -14.15 20.41 15.93
C THR A 84 -14.22 20.85 17.40
N SER A 85 -13.14 20.73 18.18
CA SER A 85 -13.18 21.00 19.63
C SER A 85 -13.27 22.49 19.94
N GLU A 86 -12.38 23.32 19.37
CA GLU A 86 -12.34 24.77 19.61
C GLU A 86 -11.84 25.56 18.39
N GLY A 87 -12.46 26.72 18.17
CA GLY A 87 -12.18 27.62 17.04
C GLY A 87 -13.04 27.33 15.80
N PRO A 88 -12.93 28.18 14.75
CA PRO A 88 -13.60 27.92 13.48
C PRO A 88 -13.09 26.59 12.89
N PRO A 89 -13.98 25.75 12.32
CA PRO A 89 -13.57 24.48 11.75
C PRO A 89 -12.45 24.64 10.72
N LEU A 90 -11.51 23.70 10.69
CA LEU A 90 -10.50 23.69 9.64
C LEU A 90 -11.16 23.59 8.27
N GLY A 91 -10.70 24.43 7.32
CA GLY A 91 -11.10 24.28 5.93
C GLY A 91 -10.68 22.91 5.38
N MET A 92 -11.45 22.38 4.44
CA MET A 92 -11.29 21.02 3.89
C MET A 92 -9.83 20.68 3.51
N LYS A 93 -9.12 21.60 2.84
CA LYS A 93 -7.71 21.38 2.44
C LYS A 93 -6.77 21.28 3.64
N SER A 94 -6.96 22.14 4.65
CA SER A 94 -6.15 22.15 5.87
C SER A 94 -6.43 20.89 6.71
N TYR A 95 -7.69 20.48 6.80
CA TYR A 95 -8.06 19.22 7.44
C TYR A 95 -7.42 18.01 6.74
N SER A 96 -7.49 17.93 5.41
CA SER A 96 -6.86 16.82 4.68
C SER A 96 -5.35 16.75 4.86
N LYS A 97 -4.67 17.90 4.99
CA LYS A 97 -3.24 17.96 5.32
C LYS A 97 -2.98 17.49 6.75
N PHE A 98 -3.77 17.97 7.70
CA PHE A 98 -3.68 17.59 9.11
C PHE A 98 -3.83 16.07 9.27
N PHE A 99 -4.92 15.49 8.76
CA PHE A 99 -5.16 14.05 8.78
C PHE A 99 -4.00 13.26 8.17
N ARG A 100 -3.55 13.65 6.97
CA ARG A 100 -2.46 12.95 6.27
C ARG A 100 -1.19 12.95 7.10
N TYR A 101 -0.81 14.11 7.64
CA TYR A 101 0.42 14.25 8.40
C TYR A 101 0.39 13.40 9.67
N VAL A 102 -0.72 13.43 10.41
CA VAL A 102 -0.90 12.60 11.62
C VAL A 102 -0.80 11.11 11.28
N LEU A 103 -1.45 10.67 10.18
CA LEU A 103 -1.40 9.27 9.74
C LEU A 103 0.04 8.86 9.40
N GLU A 104 0.77 9.69 8.65
CA GLU A 104 2.16 9.44 8.25
C GLU A 104 3.11 9.35 9.46
N GLN A 105 2.97 10.25 10.44
CA GLN A 105 3.78 10.21 11.67
C GLN A 105 3.47 8.98 12.52
N SER A 106 2.18 8.69 12.74
CA SER A 106 1.74 7.53 13.53
C SER A 106 2.19 6.22 12.87
N PHE A 107 2.10 6.14 11.54
CA PHE A 107 2.58 4.98 10.78
C PHE A 107 4.09 4.80 10.86
N SER A 108 4.85 5.90 10.76
CA SER A 108 6.32 5.85 10.73
C SER A 108 6.93 5.60 12.11
N LYS A 109 6.36 6.17 13.17
CA LYS A 109 6.89 6.09 14.54
C LYS A 109 6.23 5.00 15.39
N GLY A 110 5.03 4.55 15.03
CA GLY A 110 4.22 3.67 15.87
C GLY A 110 3.56 4.37 17.07
N SER A 111 3.57 5.72 17.09
CA SER A 111 2.91 6.52 18.12
C SER A 111 1.38 6.51 17.93
N PRO A 112 0.60 6.69 19.02
CA PRO A 112 -0.86 6.79 18.92
C PRO A 112 -1.28 8.03 18.11
N PRO A 113 -2.27 7.92 17.19
CA PRO A 113 -2.73 9.08 16.43
C PRO A 113 -3.24 10.25 17.26
N SER A 114 -3.77 9.99 18.46
CA SER A 114 -4.20 11.05 19.38
C SER A 114 -3.04 11.94 19.83
N GLU A 115 -1.86 11.36 20.09
CA GLU A 115 -0.68 12.10 20.52
C GLU A 115 -0.13 12.98 19.39
N GLU A 116 0.05 12.39 18.20
CA GLU A 116 0.50 13.12 17.01
C GLU A 116 -0.51 14.20 16.61
N ALA A 117 -1.82 13.93 16.69
CA ALA A 117 -2.86 14.89 16.35
C ALA A 117 -2.82 16.12 17.27
N THR A 118 -2.63 15.94 18.59
CA THR A 118 -2.50 17.06 19.52
C THR A 118 -1.29 17.93 19.19
N ALA A 119 -0.12 17.31 18.99
CA ALA A 119 1.11 18.04 18.68
C ALA A 119 0.98 18.84 17.37
N VAL A 120 0.44 18.21 16.33
CA VAL A 120 0.30 18.82 15.00
C VAL A 120 -0.77 19.91 14.99
N TYR A 121 -1.91 19.70 15.66
CA TYR A 121 -2.96 20.71 15.75
C TYR A 121 -2.50 21.97 16.49
N ALA A 122 -1.71 21.80 17.56
CA ALA A 122 -1.13 22.92 18.30
C ALA A 122 -0.20 23.77 17.42
N LEU A 123 0.66 23.14 16.63
CA LEU A 123 1.52 23.84 15.66
C LEU A 123 0.69 24.59 14.60
N MET A 124 -0.33 23.93 14.05
CA MET A 124 -1.18 24.54 13.01
C MET A 124 -1.97 25.76 13.49
N ARG A 125 -2.31 25.85 14.78
CA ARG A 125 -3.04 27.00 15.36
C ARG A 125 -2.10 28.07 15.93
N GLY A 126 -0.92 27.68 16.41
CA GLY A 126 0.07 28.62 16.93
C GLY A 126 0.79 29.45 15.86
N ASP A 127 0.72 29.04 14.59
CA ASP A 127 1.23 29.80 13.44
C ASP A 127 0.23 30.85 12.91
N ASP A 128 -1.00 30.91 13.46
CA ASP A 128 -2.08 31.84 13.05
C ASP A 128 -2.19 33.11 13.95
N ASP A 129 -1.33 33.25 14.98
CA ASP A 129 -1.22 34.43 15.89
C ASP A 129 0.00 35.31 15.56
#